data_AF-A0A1F8G2U9-F1
#
_entry.id   AF-A0A1F8G2U9-F1
#
_cell.length_a   1.000
_cell.length_b   1.000
_cell.length_c   1.000
_cell.angle_alpha   90.00
_cell.angle_beta   90.00
_cell.angle_gamma   90.00
#
_symmetry.space_group_name_H-M   'P 1'
#
loop_
_entity.id
_entity.type
_entity.pdbx_description
1 polymer ?
#
loop_
_entity_poly.entity_id
_entity_poly.type
_entity_poly.pdbx_seq_one_letter_code
_entity_poly.pdbx_strand_id
1 'polypeptide(L)'
;MDAKIKERALAVRLRSRGLSYGEIMRQIPVAKSSLSLWLKSVPLKPEHRKRLYTKRILFLSRGAQSQKERRQREVWEILKKAEDEINLPLPRVARQLLGAALYWAEGSKKGACEVTNSDPYLIAFMVKWFESIFAISPKTLKIRLNIYSQQDDLKLKKFWSQITGIPTKNFGKSFVKPVNKDYKKNNLYYGTAQIYVPKSVDNKHKIFGWLAAAFKDIAPHVKQVKKRWYLLTKVERTSAVNLDRP
;
A
#
# COMPACT_ATOMS: atom_id res chain seq x y z
N MET A 1 -7.77 -17.04 -60.98
CA MET A 1 -8.07 -15.70 -60.40
C MET A 1 -9.42 -15.66 -59.67
N ASP A 2 -10.33 -16.59 -59.92
CA ASP A 2 -11.73 -16.51 -59.44
C ASP A 2 -11.95 -16.75 -57.95
N ALA A 3 -11.11 -17.55 -57.29
CA ALA A 3 -11.28 -17.87 -55.87
C ALA A 3 -11.18 -16.63 -54.97
N LYS A 4 -10.16 -15.79 -55.15
CA LYS A 4 -9.97 -14.54 -54.37
C LYS A 4 -11.07 -13.50 -54.63
N ILE A 5 -11.63 -13.48 -55.84
CA ILE A 5 -12.74 -12.59 -56.19
C ILE A 5 -14.01 -13.04 -55.44
N LYS A 6 -14.29 -14.36 -55.44
CA LYS A 6 -15.40 -14.95 -54.69
C LYS A 6 -15.27 -14.72 -53.18
N GLU A 7 -14.07 -14.93 -52.62
CA GLU A 7 -13.77 -14.67 -51.21
C GLU A 7 -13.96 -13.20 -50.83
N ARG A 8 -13.50 -12.27 -51.67
CA ARG A 8 -13.70 -10.83 -51.47
C ARG A 8 -15.17 -10.45 -51.50
N ALA A 9 -15.93 -10.94 -52.48
CA ALA A 9 -17.36 -10.68 -52.59
C ALA A 9 -18.13 -11.22 -51.37
N LEU A 10 -17.76 -12.40 -50.89
CA LEU A 10 -18.34 -13.00 -49.68
C LEU A 10 -17.97 -12.18 -48.43
N ALA A 11 -16.71 -11.76 -48.28
CA ALA A 11 -16.26 -10.93 -47.17
C ALA A 11 -17.01 -9.58 -47.11
N VAL A 12 -17.25 -8.94 -48.27
CA VAL A 12 -18.05 -7.70 -48.35
C VAL A 12 -19.48 -7.95 -47.89
N ARG A 13 -20.12 -9.03 -48.37
CA ARG A 13 -21.48 -9.40 -47.95
C ARG A 13 -21.57 -9.64 -46.43
N LEU A 14 -20.63 -10.38 -45.86
CA LEU A 14 -20.58 -10.65 -44.43
C LEU A 14 -20.33 -9.38 -43.62
N ARG A 15 -19.47 -8.48 -44.12
CA ARG A 15 -19.20 -7.20 -43.48
C ARG A 15 -20.42 -6.29 -43.49
N SER A 16 -21.14 -6.20 -44.61
CA SER A 16 -22.39 -5.42 -44.72
C SER A 16 -23.51 -5.95 -43.82
N ARG A 17 -23.51 -7.25 -43.48
CA ARG A 17 -24.37 -7.86 -42.45
C ARG A 17 -23.91 -7.58 -41.02
N GLY A 18 -22.85 -6.81 -40.83
CA GLY A 18 -22.40 -6.33 -39.53
C GLY A 18 -21.37 -7.20 -38.82
N LEU A 19 -20.76 -8.19 -39.49
CA LEU A 19 -19.74 -9.04 -38.87
C LEU A 19 -18.40 -8.31 -38.70
N SER A 20 -17.69 -8.61 -37.61
CA SER A 20 -16.31 -8.18 -37.37
C SER A 20 -15.32 -8.97 -38.22
N TYR A 21 -14.10 -8.47 -38.39
CA TYR A 21 -13.07 -9.19 -39.14
C TYR A 21 -12.77 -10.57 -38.54
N GLY A 22 -12.76 -10.69 -37.20
CA GLY A 22 -12.58 -11.99 -36.54
C GLY A 22 -13.76 -12.96 -36.76
N GLU A 23 -14.98 -12.44 -36.92
CA GLU A 23 -16.15 -13.28 -37.27
C GLU A 23 -16.09 -13.72 -38.74
N ILE A 24 -15.60 -12.86 -39.65
CA ILE A 24 -15.42 -13.18 -41.08
C ILE A 24 -14.30 -14.21 -41.28
N MET A 25 -13.17 -14.08 -40.57
CA MET A 25 -12.05 -15.03 -40.65
C MET A 25 -12.40 -16.45 -40.20
N ARG A 26 -13.45 -16.61 -39.38
CA ARG A 26 -13.95 -17.94 -38.99
C ARG A 26 -14.78 -18.60 -40.10
N GLN A 27 -15.25 -17.82 -41.07
CA GLN A 27 -16.11 -18.29 -42.16
C GLN A 27 -15.36 -18.36 -43.50
N ILE A 28 -14.28 -17.60 -43.65
CA ILE A 28 -13.46 -17.54 -44.86
C ILE A 28 -11.98 -17.63 -44.44
N PRO A 29 -11.19 -18.56 -45.01
CA PRO A 29 -9.78 -18.76 -44.66
C PRO A 29 -8.87 -17.70 -45.30
N VAL A 30 -9.06 -16.43 -44.93
CA VAL A 30 -8.29 -15.29 -45.44
C VAL A 30 -7.55 -14.56 -44.33
N ALA A 31 -6.37 -14.05 -44.65
CA ALA A 31 -5.56 -13.29 -43.71
C ALA A 31 -6.25 -11.97 -43.31
N LYS A 32 -6.00 -11.53 -42.07
CA LYS A 32 -6.53 -10.26 -41.54
C LYS A 32 -6.09 -9.05 -42.36
N SER A 33 -4.88 -9.08 -42.90
CA SER A 33 -4.33 -8.03 -43.78
C SER A 33 -5.16 -7.90 -45.06
N SER A 34 -5.55 -9.02 -45.68
CA SER A 34 -6.40 -9.06 -46.86
C SER A 34 -7.80 -8.50 -46.58
N LEU A 35 -8.43 -8.89 -45.46
CA LEU A 35 -9.71 -8.33 -45.05
C LEU A 35 -9.65 -6.82 -44.78
N SER A 36 -8.56 -6.34 -44.15
CA SER A 36 -8.38 -4.92 -43.89
C SER A 36 -8.31 -4.10 -45.17
N LEU A 37 -7.65 -4.62 -46.21
CA LEU A 37 -7.56 -3.97 -47.51
C LEU A 37 -8.91 -4.00 -48.24
N TRP A 38 -9.58 -5.16 -48.27
CA TRP A 38 -10.82 -5.36 -49.02
C TRP A 38 -12.02 -4.63 -48.42
N LEU A 39 -12.09 -4.54 -47.10
CA LEU A 39 -13.26 -4.04 -46.37
C LEU A 39 -13.12 -2.59 -45.90
N LYS A 40 -11.99 -1.92 -46.20
CA LYS A 40 -11.70 -0.54 -45.80
C LYS A 40 -12.84 0.43 -46.14
N SER A 41 -13.43 0.25 -47.32
CA SER A 41 -14.47 1.14 -47.86
C SER A 41 -15.90 0.62 -47.68
N VAL A 42 -16.09 -0.50 -46.96
CA VAL A 42 -17.43 -1.08 -46.76
C VAL A 42 -18.10 -0.39 -45.57
N PRO A 43 -19.17 0.41 -45.79
CA PRO A 43 -19.84 1.11 -44.71
C PRO A 43 -20.57 0.11 -43.80
N LEU A 44 -20.50 0.35 -42.49
CA LEU A 44 -21.32 -0.35 -41.51
C LEU A 44 -22.50 0.51 -41.12
N LYS A 45 -23.68 -0.11 -41.05
CA LYS A 45 -24.86 0.52 -40.46
C LYS A 45 -24.60 0.91 -38.98
N PRO A 46 -25.19 2.01 -38.48
CA PRO A 46 -25.01 2.46 -37.10
C PRO A 46 -25.28 1.37 -36.04
N GLU A 47 -26.32 0.56 -36.26
CA GLU A 47 -26.69 -0.59 -35.42
C GLU A 47 -25.57 -1.62 -35.26
N HIS A 48 -24.90 -1.97 -36.36
CA HIS A 48 -23.81 -2.94 -36.37
C HIS A 48 -22.56 -2.37 -35.70
N ARG A 49 -22.28 -1.08 -35.92
CA ARG A 49 -21.18 -0.38 -35.23
C ARG A 49 -21.41 -0.36 -33.72
N LYS A 50 -22.64 -0.07 -33.26
CA LYS A 50 -23.02 -0.10 -31.84
C LYS A 50 -22.83 -1.50 -31.24
N ARG A 51 -23.34 -2.55 -31.89
CA ARG A 51 -23.16 -3.95 -31.45
C ARG A 51 -21.67 -4.32 -31.26
N LEU A 52 -20.85 -4.01 -32.26
CA LEU A 52 -19.41 -4.33 -32.22
C LEU A 52 -18.67 -3.54 -31.14
N TYR A 53 -19.03 -2.27 -30.95
CA TYR A 53 -18.48 -1.44 -29.87
C TYR A 53 -18.87 -1.99 -28.49
N THR A 54 -20.15 -2.28 -28.24
CA THR A 54 -20.63 -2.86 -26.98
C THR A 54 -19.95 -4.19 -26.68
N LYS A 55 -19.81 -5.07 -27.69
CA LYS A 55 -19.10 -6.35 -27.55
C LYS A 55 -17.65 -6.14 -27.14
N ARG A 56 -16.95 -5.16 -27.73
CA ARG A 56 -15.57 -4.80 -27.36
C ARG A 56 -15.48 -4.30 -25.91
N ILE A 57 -16.37 -3.41 -25.50
CA ILE A 57 -16.42 -2.91 -24.11
C ILE A 57 -16.68 -4.04 -23.13
N LEU A 58 -17.61 -4.95 -23.43
CA LEU A 58 -17.92 -6.11 -22.59
C LEU A 58 -16.73 -7.07 -22.46
N PHE A 59 -15.96 -7.29 -23.53
CA PHE A 59 -14.74 -8.09 -23.46
C PHE A 59 -13.65 -7.42 -22.62
N LEU A 60 -13.48 -6.10 -22.74
CA LEU A 60 -12.51 -5.35 -21.94
C LEU A 60 -12.90 -5.35 -20.45
N SER A 61 -14.19 -5.19 -20.13
CA SER A 61 -14.66 -5.24 -18.74
C SER A 61 -14.53 -6.63 -18.12
N ARG A 62 -14.93 -7.69 -18.84
CA ARG A 62 -14.78 -9.08 -18.39
C ARG A 62 -13.32 -9.51 -18.29
N GLY A 63 -12.46 -9.10 -19.23
CA GLY A 63 -11.03 -9.39 -19.19
C GLY A 63 -10.33 -8.77 -17.98
N ALA A 64 -10.62 -7.50 -17.68
CA ALA A 64 -10.10 -6.83 -16.49
C ALA A 64 -10.58 -7.50 -15.19
N GLN A 65 -11.85 -7.89 -15.14
CA GLN A 65 -12.42 -8.60 -14.00
C GLN A 65 -11.77 -9.99 -13.81
N SER A 66 -11.59 -10.75 -14.89
CA SER A 66 -10.95 -12.06 -14.86
C SER A 66 -9.48 -11.99 -14.41
N GLN A 67 -8.72 -10.98 -14.84
CA GLN A 67 -7.35 -10.77 -14.37
C GLN A 67 -7.30 -10.36 -12.89
N LYS A 68 -8.23 -9.51 -12.45
CA LYS A 68 -8.34 -9.12 -11.04
C LYS A 68 -8.65 -10.33 -10.14
N GLU A 69 -9.63 -11.15 -10.51
CA GLU A 69 -10.01 -12.36 -9.78
C GLU A 69 -8.88 -13.40 -9.77
N ARG A 70 -8.17 -13.55 -10.89
CA ARG A 70 -6.96 -14.38 -10.95
C ARG A 70 -5.89 -13.85 -10.00
N ARG A 71 -5.57 -12.55 -10.06
CA ARG A 71 -4.57 -11.94 -9.18
C ARG A 71 -4.94 -12.04 -7.71
N GLN A 72 -6.23 -11.91 -7.38
CA GLN A 72 -6.72 -12.10 -6.01
C GLN A 72 -6.48 -13.52 -5.51
N ARG A 73 -6.71 -14.54 -6.33
CA ARG A 73 -6.39 -15.93 -6.00
C ARG A 73 -4.90 -16.14 -5.81
N GLU A 74 -4.07 -15.62 -6.73
CA GLU A 74 -2.61 -15.69 -6.60
C GLU A 74 -2.12 -15.01 -5.31
N VAL A 75 -2.62 -13.83 -4.98
CA VAL A 75 -2.28 -13.13 -3.74
C VAL A 75 -2.72 -13.93 -2.52
N TRP A 76 -3.92 -14.51 -2.55
CA TRP A 76 -4.41 -15.35 -1.45
C TRP A 76 -3.51 -16.57 -1.22
N GLU A 77 -3.08 -17.24 -2.29
CA GLU A 77 -2.15 -18.37 -2.18
C GLU A 77 -0.78 -17.95 -1.65
N ILE A 78 -0.25 -16.81 -2.10
CA ILE A 78 1.02 -16.26 -1.59
C ILE A 78 0.90 -15.96 -0.10
N LEU A 79 -0.18 -15.29 0.33
CA LEU A 79 -0.41 -14.95 1.73
C LEU A 79 -0.51 -16.21 2.59
N LYS A 80 -1.30 -17.20 2.16
CA LYS A 80 -1.48 -18.45 2.90
C LYS A 80 -0.17 -19.22 3.06
N LYS A 81 0.61 -19.35 1.98
CA LYS A 81 1.93 -20.00 2.04
C LYS A 81 2.87 -19.27 2.99
N ALA A 82 2.90 -17.93 2.95
CA ALA A 82 3.74 -17.12 3.83
C ALA A 82 3.28 -17.20 5.30
N GLU A 83 1.98 -17.35 5.57
CA GLU A 83 1.46 -17.60 6.93
C GLU A 83 1.99 -18.94 7.47
N ASP A 84 2.01 -19.98 6.63
CA ASP A 84 2.50 -21.32 7.00
C ASP A 84 4.03 -21.36 7.25
N GLU A 85 4.79 -20.36 6.79
CA GLU A 85 6.23 -20.23 7.06
C GLU A 85 6.53 -19.78 8.50
N ILE A 86 5.57 -19.19 9.20
CA ILE A 86 5.77 -18.60 10.54
C ILE A 86 5.04 -19.41 11.62
N ASN A 87 5.82 -20.09 12.45
CA ASN A 87 5.29 -20.82 13.59
C ASN A 87 5.06 -19.91 14.81
N LEU A 88 3.91 -20.08 15.47
CA LEU A 88 3.54 -19.39 16.70
C LEU A 88 3.60 -20.33 17.92
N PRO A 89 3.94 -19.84 19.12
CA PRO A 89 4.32 -18.45 19.41
C PRO A 89 5.72 -18.10 18.89
N LEU A 90 5.90 -16.85 18.43
CA LEU A 90 7.21 -16.37 18.02
C LEU A 90 8.26 -16.56 19.14
N PRO A 91 9.47 -17.05 18.82
CA PRO A 91 10.58 -17.10 19.76
C PRO A 91 10.82 -15.73 20.42
N ARG A 92 11.28 -15.74 21.68
CA ARG A 92 11.43 -14.51 22.47
C ARG A 92 12.29 -13.46 21.76
N VAL A 93 13.41 -13.86 21.16
CA VAL A 93 14.31 -12.95 20.42
C VAL A 93 13.62 -12.36 19.19
N ALA A 94 12.88 -13.17 18.42
CA ALA A 94 12.13 -12.69 17.26
C ALA A 94 11.07 -11.66 17.66
N ARG A 95 10.30 -11.93 18.72
CA ARG A 95 9.31 -10.99 19.28
C ARG A 95 9.97 -9.71 19.80
N GLN A 96 11.11 -9.83 20.48
CA GLN A 96 11.88 -8.70 21.01
C GLN A 96 12.34 -7.78 19.87
N LEU A 97 12.94 -8.33 18.82
CA LEU A 97 13.43 -7.57 17.68
C LEU A 97 12.29 -7.01 16.81
N LEU A 98 11.19 -7.76 16.62
CA LEU A 98 10.02 -7.27 15.88
C LEU A 98 9.45 -6.00 16.53
N GLY A 99 9.22 -6.01 17.85
CA GLY A 99 8.74 -4.81 18.53
C GLY A 99 9.78 -3.69 18.63
N ALA A 100 11.08 -4.01 18.69
CA ALA A 100 12.13 -3.00 18.61
C ALA A 100 12.16 -2.31 17.25
N ALA A 101 12.00 -3.06 16.15
CA ALA A 101 11.94 -2.53 14.80
C ALA A 101 10.69 -1.67 14.58
N LEU A 102 9.52 -2.12 15.05
CA LEU A 102 8.29 -1.32 15.01
C LEU A 102 8.41 -0.04 15.85
N TYR A 103 9.01 -0.12 17.03
CA TYR A 103 9.29 1.07 17.85
C TYR A 103 10.27 2.01 17.15
N TRP A 104 11.26 1.50 16.43
CA TRP A 104 12.19 2.35 15.68
C TRP A 104 11.50 3.13 14.55
N ALA A 105 10.51 2.50 13.89
CA ALA A 105 9.75 3.09 12.80
C ALA A 105 8.67 4.07 13.28
N GLU A 106 7.88 3.67 14.29
CA GLU A 106 6.64 4.37 14.69
C GLU A 106 6.72 5.01 16.09
N GLY A 107 7.83 4.79 16.79
CA GLY A 107 8.01 5.22 18.18
C GLY A 107 8.72 6.56 18.34
N SER A 108 8.50 7.21 19.48
CA SER A 108 9.19 8.46 19.80
C SER A 108 10.67 8.25 20.10
N LYS A 109 11.51 9.13 19.57
CA LYS A 109 12.94 9.20 19.90
C LYS A 109 13.21 10.00 21.18
N LYS A 110 12.26 10.81 21.63
CA LYS A 110 12.40 11.73 22.77
C LYS A 110 11.53 11.28 23.95
N GLY A 111 12.01 11.51 25.17
CA GLY A 111 11.24 11.20 26.38
C GLY A 111 10.98 9.71 26.60
N ALA A 112 9.81 9.41 27.17
CA ALA A 112 9.33 8.06 27.43
C ALA A 112 8.91 7.33 26.14
N CYS A 113 8.65 6.02 26.23
CA CYS A 113 8.12 5.25 25.12
C CYS A 113 6.74 5.75 24.70
N GLU A 114 6.64 6.13 23.43
CA GLU A 114 5.39 6.48 22.76
C GLU A 114 5.36 5.79 21.40
N VAL A 115 4.19 5.31 20.97
CA VAL A 115 3.98 4.74 19.63
C VAL A 115 2.69 5.30 19.08
N THR A 116 2.71 5.80 17.84
CA THR A 116 1.53 6.40 17.21
C THR A 116 1.25 5.75 15.87
N ASN A 117 0.09 5.12 15.70
CA ASN A 117 -0.30 4.52 14.42
C ASN A 117 -1.83 4.40 14.30
N SER A 118 -2.32 4.25 13.07
CA SER A 118 -3.74 4.07 12.77
C SER A 118 -4.15 2.62 12.56
N ASP A 119 -3.19 1.72 12.36
CA ASP A 119 -3.43 0.28 12.20
C ASP A 119 -3.74 -0.38 13.55
N PRO A 120 -4.94 -0.97 13.73
CA PRO A 120 -5.32 -1.67 14.96
C PRO A 120 -4.38 -2.83 15.33
N TYR A 121 -3.85 -3.58 14.37
CA TYR A 121 -2.96 -4.71 14.63
C TYR A 121 -1.62 -4.25 15.19
N LEU A 122 -1.05 -3.17 14.65
CA LEU A 122 0.21 -2.62 15.13
C LEU A 122 0.08 -2.13 16.58
N ILE A 123 -0.98 -1.37 16.87
CA ILE A 123 -1.21 -0.85 18.22
C ILE A 123 -1.47 -1.99 19.21
N ALA A 124 -2.31 -2.96 18.85
CA ALA A 124 -2.57 -4.12 19.71
C ALA A 124 -1.30 -4.96 19.96
N PHE A 125 -0.48 -5.17 18.93
CA PHE A 125 0.81 -5.83 19.05
C PHE A 125 1.73 -5.07 20.01
N MET A 126 1.87 -3.76 19.84
CA MET A 126 2.78 -2.97 20.68
C MET A 126 2.36 -2.96 22.15
N VAL A 127 1.06 -2.92 22.45
CA VAL A 127 0.56 -3.05 23.84
C VAL A 127 0.91 -4.42 24.43
N LYS A 128 0.64 -5.51 23.71
CA LYS A 128 1.02 -6.88 24.14
C LYS A 128 2.53 -7.07 24.22
N TRP A 129 3.29 -6.38 23.39
CA TRP A 129 4.75 -6.41 23.40
C TRP A 129 5.32 -5.73 24.64
N PHE A 130 4.81 -4.54 25.02
CA PHE A 130 5.18 -3.91 26.29
C PHE A 130 4.84 -4.78 27.50
N GLU A 131 3.69 -5.45 27.48
CA GLU A 131 3.31 -6.41 28.52
C GLU A 131 4.27 -7.61 28.58
N SER A 132 4.51 -8.28 27.46
CA SER A 132 5.32 -9.51 27.44
C SER A 132 6.83 -9.30 27.61
N ILE A 133 7.39 -8.18 27.11
CA ILE A 133 8.84 -7.93 27.14
C ILE A 133 9.26 -7.11 28.36
N PHE A 134 8.41 -6.21 28.83
CA PHE A 134 8.73 -5.30 29.93
C PHE A 134 7.84 -5.46 31.16
N ALA A 135 6.92 -6.42 31.17
CA ALA A 135 5.95 -6.64 32.26
C ALA A 135 5.08 -5.39 32.54
N ILE A 136 4.80 -4.58 31.52
CA ILE A 136 4.00 -3.36 31.67
C ILE A 136 2.54 -3.68 31.35
N SER A 137 1.69 -3.68 32.38
CA SER A 137 0.26 -3.94 32.21
C SER A 137 -0.42 -2.87 31.34
N PRO A 138 -1.33 -3.24 30.43
CA PRO A 138 -2.16 -2.29 29.67
C PRO A 138 -2.92 -1.31 30.57
N LYS A 139 -3.22 -1.69 31.81
CA LYS A 139 -3.92 -0.84 32.80
C LYS A 139 -3.13 0.38 33.25
N THR A 140 -1.82 0.41 33.04
CA THR A 140 -0.96 1.56 33.39
C THR A 140 -0.65 2.47 32.20
N LEU A 141 -0.95 2.00 30.99
CA LEU A 141 -0.71 2.75 29.76
C LEU A 141 -1.72 3.88 29.61
N LYS A 142 -1.28 4.97 28.98
CA LYS A 142 -2.16 6.07 28.57
C LYS A 142 -2.31 6.04 27.05
N ILE A 143 -3.42 6.57 26.55
CA ILE A 143 -3.70 6.62 25.13
C ILE A 143 -4.37 7.94 24.77
N ARG A 144 -4.02 8.50 23.61
CA ARG A 144 -4.69 9.67 23.02
C ARG A 144 -5.07 9.35 21.59
N LEU A 145 -6.19 9.89 21.13
CA LEU A 145 -6.65 9.69 19.76
C LEU A 145 -6.52 10.99 18.96
N ASN A 146 -6.08 10.88 17.72
CA ASN A 146 -6.22 11.92 16.71
C ASN A 146 -7.36 11.51 15.78
N ILE A 147 -8.44 12.28 15.79
CA ILE A 147 -9.69 11.95 15.08
C ILE A 147 -10.10 13.09 14.15
N TYR A 148 -11.01 12.81 13.23
CA TYR A 148 -11.63 13.81 12.37
C TYR A 148 -12.96 14.28 12.95
N SER A 149 -13.43 15.47 12.57
CA SER A 149 -14.63 16.10 13.13
C SER A 149 -15.92 15.28 12.95
N GLN A 150 -16.00 14.44 11.91
CA GLN A 150 -17.13 13.55 11.66
C GLN A 150 -17.12 12.25 12.49
N GLN A 151 -16.05 12.00 13.25
CA GLN A 151 -15.90 10.76 14.01
C GLN A 151 -16.41 10.91 15.45
N ASP A 152 -16.98 9.82 15.95
CA ASP A 152 -17.49 9.73 17.31
C ASP A 152 -16.35 9.33 18.27
N ASP A 153 -15.86 10.30 19.06
CA ASP A 153 -14.77 10.09 20.02
C ASP A 153 -15.06 8.96 21.01
N LEU A 154 -16.28 8.88 21.53
CA LEU A 154 -16.64 7.87 22.54
C LEU A 154 -16.63 6.47 21.94
N LYS A 155 -17.16 6.30 20.72
CA LYS A 155 -17.12 5.01 20.01
C LYS A 155 -15.69 4.59 19.70
N LEU A 156 -14.84 5.52 19.26
CA LEU A 156 -13.44 5.22 18.96
C LEU A 156 -12.66 4.85 20.23
N LYS A 157 -12.86 5.56 21.33
CA LYS A 157 -12.27 5.19 22.63
C LYS A 157 -12.68 3.79 23.07
N LYS A 158 -13.96 3.44 22.91
CA LYS A 158 -14.46 2.09 23.20
C LYS A 158 -13.79 1.03 22.31
N PHE A 159 -13.70 1.28 21.01
CA PHE A 159 -13.02 0.41 20.05
C PHE A 159 -11.57 0.15 20.46
N TRP A 160 -10.79 1.21 20.68
CA TRP A 160 -9.38 1.09 21.07
C TRP A 160 -9.21 0.42 22.43
N SER A 161 -10.11 0.69 23.38
CA SER A 161 -10.10 0.04 24.71
C SER A 161 -10.31 -1.47 24.60
N GLN A 162 -11.24 -1.92 23.76
CA GLN A 162 -11.52 -3.35 23.54
C GLN A 162 -10.33 -4.12 22.95
N ILE A 163 -9.62 -3.53 21.97
CA ILE A 163 -8.51 -4.24 21.32
C ILE A 163 -7.20 -4.18 22.13
N THR A 164 -7.00 -3.11 22.90
CA THR A 164 -5.74 -2.90 23.65
C THR A 164 -5.81 -3.37 25.10
N GLY A 165 -7.01 -3.47 25.68
CA GLY A 165 -7.19 -3.69 27.11
C GLY A 165 -6.86 -2.45 27.97
N ILE A 166 -6.54 -1.30 27.36
CA ILE A 166 -6.33 -0.05 28.09
C ILE A 166 -7.69 0.46 28.58
N PRO A 167 -7.87 0.73 29.89
CA PRO A 167 -9.14 1.24 30.42
C PRO A 167 -9.52 2.59 29.81
N THR A 168 -10.80 2.82 29.53
CA THR A 168 -11.32 4.10 28.99
C THR A 168 -10.93 5.31 29.84
N LYS A 169 -10.79 5.14 31.17
CA LYS A 169 -10.31 6.19 32.10
C LYS A 169 -8.87 6.66 31.83
N ASN A 170 -8.06 5.87 31.12
CA ASN A 170 -6.69 6.22 30.76
C ASN A 170 -6.59 6.93 29.39
N PHE A 171 -7.74 7.17 28.73
CA PHE A 171 -7.78 7.92 27.49
C PHE A 171 -7.75 9.42 27.79
N GLY A 172 -6.79 10.11 27.18
CA GLY A 172 -6.72 11.57 27.24
C GLY A 172 -7.76 12.25 26.36
N LYS A 173 -7.72 13.59 26.37
CA LYS A 173 -8.47 14.41 25.41
C LYS A 173 -7.98 14.09 24.00
N SER A 174 -8.92 13.73 23.12
CA SER A 174 -8.62 13.47 21.72
C SER A 174 -8.37 14.78 20.99
N PHE A 175 -7.44 14.75 20.04
CA PHE A 175 -7.20 15.86 19.13
C PHE A 175 -8.12 15.72 17.92
N VAL A 176 -8.98 16.71 17.70
CA VAL A 176 -9.86 16.77 16.53
C VAL A 176 -9.16 17.59 15.45
N LYS A 177 -8.85 16.95 14.33
CA LYS A 177 -8.23 17.64 13.19
C LYS A 177 -9.18 18.70 12.62
N PRO A 178 -8.70 19.93 12.36
CA PRO A 178 -9.52 20.96 11.74
C PRO A 178 -9.95 20.55 10.33
N VAL A 179 -11.16 20.95 9.94
CA VAL A 179 -11.69 20.71 8.59
C VAL A 179 -10.91 21.58 7.61
N ASN A 180 -10.32 20.97 6.59
CA ASN A 180 -9.59 21.69 5.56
C ASN A 180 -10.10 21.24 4.18
N LYS A 181 -10.39 22.21 3.29
CA LYS A 181 -11.16 22.02 2.04
C LYS A 181 -10.44 21.16 1.00
N ASP A 182 -9.11 21.04 1.12
CA ASP A 182 -8.25 20.41 0.10
C ASP A 182 -7.87 18.95 0.39
N TYR A 183 -8.37 18.35 1.48
CA TYR A 183 -8.05 16.94 1.79
C TYR A 183 -8.96 15.98 1.03
N LYS A 184 -8.34 15.10 0.24
CA LYS A 184 -8.96 13.83 -0.16
C LYS A 184 -9.48 13.14 1.10
N LYS A 185 -10.72 12.61 1.07
CA LYS A 185 -11.37 11.86 2.17
C LYS A 185 -10.55 10.61 2.54
N ASN A 186 -9.41 10.78 3.19
CA ASN A 186 -8.67 9.70 3.80
C ASN A 186 -9.24 9.53 5.21
N ASN A 187 -10.40 8.87 5.26
CA ASN A 187 -11.08 8.58 6.51
C ASN A 187 -10.34 7.40 7.16
N LEU A 188 -9.31 7.67 7.95
CA LEU A 188 -8.78 6.68 8.88
C LEU A 188 -9.94 6.28 9.80
N TYR A 189 -10.58 5.15 9.52
CA TYR A 189 -11.89 4.81 10.07
C TYR A 189 -11.89 4.80 11.60
N TYR A 190 -10.76 4.42 12.20
CA TYR A 190 -10.55 4.38 13.65
C TYR A 190 -9.75 5.56 14.22
N GLY A 191 -9.42 6.56 13.40
CA GLY A 191 -8.47 7.61 13.75
C GLY A 191 -7.05 7.09 13.88
N THR A 192 -6.21 7.82 14.61
CA THR A 192 -4.84 7.39 14.97
C THR A 192 -4.73 7.29 16.49
N ALA A 193 -4.21 6.17 16.99
CA ALA A 193 -3.95 5.97 18.40
C ALA A 193 -2.49 6.26 18.73
N GLN A 194 -2.27 7.06 19.77
CA GLN A 194 -0.97 7.30 20.38
C GLN A 194 -0.94 6.62 21.75
N ILE A 195 -0.16 5.56 21.88
CA ILE A 195 0.11 4.89 23.16
C ILE A 195 1.27 5.59 23.85
N TYR A 196 1.10 5.89 25.13
CA TYR A 196 2.13 6.44 26.01
C TYR A 196 2.38 5.48 27.16
N VAL A 197 3.65 5.13 27.37
CA VAL A 197 4.09 4.23 28.45
C VAL A 197 4.75 5.09 29.54
N PRO A 198 4.13 5.28 30.71
CA PRO A 198 4.74 6.08 31.78
C PRO A 198 6.07 5.52 32.27
N LYS A 199 6.99 6.40 32.72
CA LYS A 199 8.27 6.04 33.36
C LYS A 199 9.12 5.02 32.58
N SER A 200 9.11 5.10 31.24
CA SER A 200 9.72 4.09 30.36
C SER A 200 10.94 4.58 29.57
N VAL A 201 11.60 5.64 30.06
CA VAL A 201 12.82 6.18 29.43
C VAL A 201 13.91 5.12 29.35
N ASP A 202 14.08 4.31 30.39
CA ASP A 202 15.07 3.22 30.40
C ASP A 202 14.70 2.10 29.43
N ASN A 203 13.41 1.76 29.32
CA ASN A 203 12.92 0.80 28.34
C ASN A 203 13.26 1.26 26.92
N LYS A 204 13.05 2.55 26.62
CA LYS A 204 13.44 3.13 25.32
C LYS A 204 14.93 2.95 25.04
N HIS A 205 15.80 3.23 26.01
CA HIS A 205 17.25 3.01 25.84
C HIS A 205 17.59 1.53 25.61
N LYS A 206 16.93 0.60 26.33
CA LYS A 206 17.08 -0.85 26.08
C LYS A 206 16.69 -1.22 24.65
N ILE A 207 15.59 -0.67 24.14
CA ILE A 207 15.13 -0.89 22.75
C ILE A 207 16.21 -0.45 21.75
N PHE A 208 16.74 0.76 21.90
CA PHE A 208 17.82 1.26 21.05
C PHE A 208 19.12 0.47 21.21
N GLY A 209 19.39 -0.08 22.39
CA GLY A 209 20.50 -1.01 22.62
C GLY A 209 20.36 -2.31 21.82
N TRP A 210 19.15 -2.89 21.78
CA TRP A 210 18.89 -4.07 20.94
C TRP A 210 19.08 -3.80 19.46
N LEU A 211 18.60 -2.64 18.97
CA LEU A 211 18.79 -2.22 17.58
C LEU A 211 20.28 -1.99 17.27
N ALA A 212 21.03 -1.37 18.17
CA ALA A 212 22.47 -1.18 18.02
C ALA A 212 23.22 -2.53 17.92
N ALA A 213 22.79 -3.53 18.69
CA ALA A 213 23.33 -4.88 18.58
C ALA A 213 22.95 -5.55 17.25
N ALA A 214 21.70 -5.41 16.81
CA ALA A 214 21.20 -5.98 15.55
C ALA A 214 21.88 -5.37 14.30
N PHE A 215 22.35 -4.13 14.39
CA PHE A 215 23.03 -3.43 13.29
C PHE A 215 24.56 -3.43 13.40
N LYS A 216 25.14 -4.28 14.25
CA LYS A 216 26.58 -4.23 14.59
C LYS A 216 27.47 -4.48 13.37
N ASP A 217 27.04 -5.33 12.45
CA ASP A 217 27.69 -5.66 11.18
C ASP A 217 27.71 -4.48 10.20
N ILE A 218 26.60 -3.73 10.09
CA ILE A 218 26.48 -2.59 9.16
C ILE A 218 26.90 -1.24 9.76
N ALA A 219 26.96 -1.13 11.10
CA ALA A 219 27.21 0.12 11.80
C ALA A 219 28.54 0.80 11.43
N PRO A 220 29.68 0.11 11.27
CA PRO A 220 30.96 0.73 10.91
C PRO A 220 30.87 1.45 9.55
N HIS A 221 30.29 0.78 8.55
CA HIS A 221 30.11 1.35 7.22
C HIS A 221 29.20 2.60 7.26
N VAL A 222 28.04 2.50 7.92
CA VAL A 222 27.12 3.63 8.07
C VAL A 222 27.78 4.82 8.77
N LYS A 223 28.58 4.58 9.82
CA LYS A 223 29.32 5.63 10.53
C LYS A 223 30.37 6.29 9.64
N GLN A 224 31.14 5.50 8.89
CA GLN A 224 32.16 6.00 7.97
C GLN A 224 31.53 6.90 6.89
N VAL A 225 30.45 6.43 6.25
CA VAL A 225 29.72 7.19 5.22
C VAL A 225 29.15 8.47 5.82
N LYS A 226 28.46 8.41 6.96
CA LYS A 226 27.93 9.61 7.63
C LYS A 226 29.03 10.62 7.97
N LYS A 227 30.17 10.18 8.48
CA LYS A 227 31.31 11.06 8.79
C LYS A 227 31.82 11.76 7.53
N ARG A 228 31.99 11.01 6.43
CA ARG A 228 32.40 11.58 5.13
C ARG A 228 31.43 12.66 4.66
N TRP A 229 30.13 12.38 4.66
CA TRP A 229 29.12 13.36 4.24
C TRP A 229 29.02 14.57 5.18
N TYR A 230 29.15 14.37 6.48
CA TYR A 230 29.19 15.48 7.44
C TYR A 230 30.40 16.41 7.20
N LEU A 231 31.57 15.86 6.92
CA LEU A 231 32.76 16.65 6.59
C LEU A 231 32.55 17.48 5.31
N LEU A 232 31.87 16.95 4.28
CA LEU A 232 31.53 17.70 3.07
C LEU A 232 30.62 18.91 3.34
N THR A 233 29.78 18.86 4.39
CA THR A 233 28.95 20.03 4.77
C THR A 233 29.74 21.12 5.49
N LYS A 234 30.96 20.82 5.95
CA LYS A 234 31.86 21.78 6.63
C LYS A 234 32.96 22.37 5.74
N VAL A 235 33.15 21.84 4.53
CA VAL A 235 34.05 22.46 3.56
C VAL A 235 33.38 23.74 3.08
N GLU A 236 34.03 24.89 3.28
CA GLU A 236 33.59 26.14 2.66
C GLU A 236 33.46 25.90 1.16
N ARG A 237 32.27 26.17 0.62
CA ARG A 237 32.12 26.24 -0.83
C ARG A 237 33.01 27.39 -1.24
N THR A 238 34.11 27.12 -1.95
CA THR A 238 34.85 28.15 -2.67
C THR A 238 33.82 28.96 -3.43
N SER A 239 33.61 30.21 -3.01
CA SER A 239 32.78 31.20 -3.69
C SER A 239 33.12 31.08 -5.16
N ALA A 240 32.10 30.95 -6.01
CA ALA A 240 32.24 30.79 -7.44
C ALA A 240 33.40 31.67 -7.91
N VAL A 241 34.46 31.03 -8.40
CA VAL A 241 35.55 31.72 -9.09
C VAL A 241 34.83 32.59 -10.12
N ASN A 242 34.94 33.91 -9.97
CA ASN A 242 34.48 34.85 -10.98
C ASN A 242 35.16 34.41 -12.28
N LEU A 243 34.38 33.71 -13.11
CA LEU A 243 34.68 33.58 -14.52
C LEU A 243 34.32 34.93 -15.12
N ASP A 244 35.19 35.92 -14.86
CA ASP A 244 35.26 37.11 -15.69
C ASP A 244 35.55 36.60 -17.11
N ARG A 245 34.51 36.63 -17.93
CA ARG A 245 34.63 36.44 -19.37
C ARG A 245 35.31 37.69 -19.94
N PRO A 246 36.19 37.51 -20.94
CA PRO A 246 36.91 38.61 -21.58
C PRO A 246 35.98 39.64 -22.21
#